data_AF-A0A7C0WQ17-F1
#
_entry.id   AF-A0A7C0WQ17-F1
#
_cell.length_a   1.000
_cell.length_b   1.000
_cell.length_c   1.000
_cell.angle_alpha   90.00
_cell.angle_beta   90.00
_cell.angle_gamma   90.00
#
_symmetry.space_group_name_H-M   'P 1'
#
loop_
_entity.id
_entity.type
_entity.pdbx_description
1 polymer ?
#
loop_
_entity_poly.entity_id
_entity_poly.type
_entity_poly.pdbx_seq_one_letter_code
_entity_poly.pdbx_strand_id
1 'polypeptide(L)'
;MWAQCSTSSPVPPTLQPERQQNQAGSPGKQHTRRTVNSRPLPRAFAELVRTVQILRSPQGCPWDRAQTLQSLKANLVEECCEVIDAIERNDAAELKEELGDLLLQVLMQSQICTEQGTFTLADVIHSLNQKLIRRHPHVFGDRSADTPEQALATWESVKHSEKSPPS
;
A
#
# COMPACT_ATOMS: atom_id res chain seq x y z
N MET A 1 15.84 -0.18 -23.26
CA MET A 1 15.71 1.25 -22.94
C MET A 1 14.84 1.36 -21.70
N TRP A 2 15.46 1.32 -20.52
CA TRP A 2 14.80 1.48 -19.23
C TRP A 2 15.42 2.74 -18.64
N ALA A 3 14.63 3.82 -18.57
CA ALA A 3 15.11 5.09 -18.06
C ALA A 3 15.26 4.99 -16.53
N GLN A 4 16.48 5.24 -16.07
CA GLN A 4 16.78 5.52 -14.68
C GLN A 4 16.05 6.81 -14.29
N CYS A 5 15.07 6.72 -13.39
CA CYS A 5 14.56 7.92 -12.74
C CYS A 5 15.60 8.36 -11.69
N SER A 6 16.59 9.14 -12.13
CA SER A 6 17.49 9.87 -11.27
C SER A 6 17.09 11.35 -11.29
N THR A 7 16.54 11.84 -10.18
CA THR A 7 16.41 13.28 -9.96
C THR A 7 17.09 13.62 -8.65
N SER A 8 18.41 13.85 -8.74
CA SER A 8 19.11 14.70 -7.80
C SER A 8 18.59 16.12 -8.00
N SER A 9 17.91 16.67 -6.99
CA SER A 9 17.60 18.11 -6.95
C SER A 9 17.98 18.67 -5.56
N PRO A 10 18.62 19.85 -5.50
CA PRO A 10 19.32 20.33 -4.32
C PRO A 10 18.37 20.90 -3.24
N VAL A 11 18.76 20.68 -1.99
CA VAL A 11 18.13 21.21 -0.78
C VAL A 11 18.20 22.75 -0.78
N PRO A 12 17.08 23.49 -0.60
CA PRO A 12 17.12 24.94 -0.45
C PRO A 12 17.66 25.34 0.94
N PRO A 13 18.29 26.52 1.07
CA PRO A 13 18.99 26.91 2.30
C PRO A 13 18.04 27.19 3.47
N THR A 14 18.50 26.77 4.64
CA THR A 14 17.91 26.96 5.97
C THR A 14 17.64 28.44 6.28
N LEU A 15 16.38 28.81 6.47
CA LEU A 15 16.00 30.08 7.10
C LEU A 15 16.04 29.93 8.63
N GLN A 16 16.81 30.79 9.28
CA GLN A 16 16.86 30.93 10.75
C GLN A 16 15.58 31.58 11.29
N PRO A 17 15.22 31.35 12.57
CA PRO A 17 13.94 31.77 13.12
C PRO A 17 13.96 33.23 13.60
N GLU A 18 13.08 34.07 13.06
CA GLU A 18 12.74 35.36 13.68
C GLU A 18 11.70 35.14 14.80
N ARG A 19 12.07 35.54 16.02
CA ARG A 19 11.13 35.73 17.14
C ARG A 19 10.50 37.12 17.02
N GLN A 20 9.17 37.20 17.09
CA GLN A 20 8.48 38.20 17.92
C GLN A 20 6.97 37.90 18.12
N GLN A 21 6.65 37.54 19.37
CA GLN A 21 5.54 37.96 20.24
C GLN A 21 4.08 38.07 19.74
N ASN A 22 3.26 37.15 20.28
CA ASN A 22 1.89 37.26 20.83
C ASN A 22 0.99 38.44 20.43
N GLN A 23 -0.17 38.13 19.84
CA GLN A 23 -1.46 38.77 20.14
C GLN A 23 -2.63 37.76 20.11
N ALA A 24 -3.69 38.13 20.84
CA ALA A 24 -4.68 37.28 21.50
C ALA A 24 -5.75 36.64 20.60
N GLY A 25 -6.48 35.69 21.19
CA GLY A 25 -7.37 34.74 20.55
C GLY A 25 -8.58 35.33 19.79
N SER A 26 -9.03 34.56 18.80
CA SER A 26 -10.38 34.61 18.25
C SER A 26 -11.00 33.21 18.27
N PRO A 27 -12.31 33.09 18.50
CA PRO A 27 -12.96 31.84 18.86
C PRO A 27 -13.05 30.87 17.67
N GLY A 28 -12.92 29.59 18.00
CA GLY A 28 -12.64 28.50 17.07
C GLY A 28 -13.66 28.32 15.94
N LYS A 29 -13.13 28.17 14.73
CA LYS A 29 -13.81 27.48 13.64
C LYS A 29 -13.83 26.00 13.98
N GLN A 30 -14.94 25.54 14.55
CA GLN A 30 -15.23 24.12 14.70
C GLN A 30 -15.09 23.45 13.33
N HIS A 31 -13.97 22.77 13.12
CA HIS A 31 -13.86 21.82 12.02
C HIS A 31 -14.83 20.70 12.35
N THR A 32 -16.03 20.77 11.80
CA THR A 32 -17.00 19.69 11.87
C THR A 32 -16.34 18.47 11.23
N ARG A 33 -15.79 17.60 12.07
CA ARG A 33 -15.21 16.33 11.66
C ARG A 33 -16.33 15.57 10.96
N ARG A 34 -16.27 15.51 9.63
CA ARG A 34 -17.24 14.77 8.82
C ARG A 34 -17.24 13.34 9.34
N THR A 35 -18.32 12.94 10.01
CA THR A 35 -18.52 11.54 10.38
C THR A 35 -18.74 10.80 9.08
N VAL A 36 -17.66 10.25 8.51
CA VAL A 36 -17.75 9.38 7.36
C VAL A 36 -18.52 8.16 7.84
N ASN A 37 -19.77 8.01 7.39
CA ASN A 37 -20.51 6.75 7.51
C ASN A 37 -19.81 5.70 6.64
N SER A 38 -18.70 5.15 7.15
CA SER A 38 -17.92 4.13 6.47
C SER A 38 -18.56 2.76 6.71
N ARG A 39 -18.72 1.98 5.65
CA ARG A 39 -19.00 0.54 5.78
C ARG A 39 -17.86 -0.10 6.60
N PRO A 40 -18.14 -1.07 7.50
CA PRO A 40 -17.08 -1.79 8.19
C PRO A 40 -16.12 -2.42 7.18
N LEU A 41 -14.81 -2.23 7.39
CA LEU A 41 -13.76 -2.71 6.47
C LEU A 41 -13.90 -4.19 6.10
N PRO A 42 -14.16 -5.13 7.05
CA PRO A 42 -14.32 -6.54 6.69
C PRO A 42 -15.44 -6.78 5.69
N ARG A 43 -16.55 -6.05 5.81
CA ARG A 43 -17.69 -6.16 4.89
C ARG A 43 -17.35 -5.57 3.53
N ALA A 44 -16.78 -4.36 3.48
CA ALA A 44 -16.41 -3.71 2.23
C ALA A 44 -15.40 -4.56 1.44
N PHE A 45 -14.41 -5.12 2.13
CA PHE A 45 -13.41 -5.99 1.52
C PHE A 45 -14.02 -7.31 1.01
N ALA A 46 -14.89 -7.95 1.79
CA ALA A 46 -15.59 -9.16 1.36
C ALA A 46 -16.49 -8.91 0.13
N GLU A 47 -17.18 -7.76 0.07
CA GLU A 47 -17.96 -7.34 -1.09
C GLU A 47 -17.07 -7.19 -2.34
N LEU A 48 -15.90 -6.54 -2.21
CA LEU A 48 -14.94 -6.37 -3.30
C LEU A 48 -14.38 -7.72 -3.81
N VAL A 49 -13.95 -8.59 -2.90
CA VAL A 49 -13.45 -9.94 -3.26
C VAL A 49 -14.52 -10.73 -4.01
N ARG A 50 -15.77 -10.66 -3.55
CA ARG A 50 -16.90 -11.32 -4.21
C ARG A 50 -17.14 -10.75 -5.61
N THR A 51 -17.03 -9.43 -5.79
CA THR A 51 -17.16 -8.80 -7.11
C THR A 51 -16.13 -9.36 -8.10
N VAL A 52 -14.85 -9.41 -7.72
CA VAL A 52 -13.77 -9.96 -8.57
C VAL A 52 -14.02 -11.44 -8.91
N GLN A 53 -14.47 -12.23 -7.94
CA GLN A 53 -14.86 -13.63 -8.17
C GLN A 53 -16.00 -13.76 -9.18
N ILE A 54 -17.03 -12.91 -9.09
CA ILE A 54 -18.15 -12.90 -10.03
C ILE A 54 -17.69 -12.51 -11.43
N LEU A 55 -16.85 -11.47 -11.55
CA LEU A 55 -16.30 -11.02 -12.83
C LEU A 55 -15.56 -12.13 -13.56
N ARG A 56 -14.83 -12.99 -12.83
CA ARG A 56 -14.09 -14.12 -13.40
C ARG A 56 -14.84 -15.45 -13.42
N SER A 57 -16.06 -15.51 -12.87
CA SER A 57 -16.90 -16.72 -12.91
C SER A 57 -17.27 -17.10 -14.35
N PRO A 58 -17.73 -18.34 -14.64
CA PRO A 58 -18.10 -18.74 -16.00
C PRO A 58 -19.17 -17.85 -16.66
N GLN A 59 -20.05 -17.23 -15.87
CA GLN A 59 -21.08 -16.29 -16.31
C GLN A 59 -20.65 -14.81 -16.17
N GLY A 60 -19.40 -14.57 -15.78
CA GLY A 60 -18.82 -13.25 -15.57
C GLY A 60 -18.42 -12.55 -16.86
N CYS A 61 -17.62 -11.51 -16.71
CA CYS A 61 -17.13 -10.68 -17.81
C CYS A 61 -16.14 -11.46 -18.69
N PRO A 62 -16.39 -11.58 -20.00
CA PRO A 62 -15.46 -12.26 -20.92
C PRO A 62 -14.06 -11.66 -20.94
N TRP A 63 -13.94 -10.33 -20.78
CA TRP A 63 -12.64 -9.64 -20.76
C TRP A 63 -11.85 -9.99 -19.50
N ASP A 64 -12.49 -9.95 -18.32
CA ASP A 64 -11.84 -10.29 -17.05
C ASP A 64 -11.38 -11.75 -17.05
N ARG A 65 -12.23 -12.66 -17.54
CA ARG A 65 -11.89 -14.10 -17.66
C ARG A 65 -10.72 -14.38 -18.59
N ALA A 66 -10.57 -13.58 -19.65
CA ALA A 66 -9.47 -13.75 -20.61
C ALA A 66 -8.11 -13.32 -20.03
N GLN A 67 -8.09 -12.58 -18.91
CA GLN A 67 -6.84 -12.15 -18.29
C GLN A 67 -6.04 -13.32 -17.72
N THR A 68 -4.72 -13.22 -17.87
CA THR A 68 -3.71 -14.13 -17.34
C THR A 68 -2.70 -13.35 -16.50
N LEU A 69 -1.90 -14.04 -15.68
CA LEU A 69 -0.80 -13.39 -14.94
C LEU A 69 0.17 -12.64 -15.88
N GLN A 70 0.33 -13.12 -17.13
CA GLN A 70 1.22 -12.47 -18.09
C GLN A 70 0.60 -11.21 -18.71
N SER A 71 -0.70 -11.21 -18.98
CA SER A 71 -1.38 -10.03 -19.56
C SER A 71 -1.50 -8.89 -18.56
N LEU A 72 -1.65 -9.19 -17.27
CA LEU A 72 -1.80 -8.19 -16.20
C LEU A 72 -0.52 -7.44 -15.83
N LYS A 73 0.67 -7.86 -16.31
CA LYS A 73 1.94 -7.22 -15.93
C LYS A 73 2.03 -5.76 -16.35
N ALA A 74 1.52 -5.43 -17.54
CA ALA A 74 1.59 -4.07 -18.06
C ALA A 74 0.73 -3.13 -17.21
N ASN A 75 -0.54 -3.50 -16.99
CA ASN A 75 -1.45 -2.77 -16.12
C ASN A 75 -0.87 -2.60 -14.71
N LEU A 76 -0.31 -3.65 -14.10
CA LEU A 76 0.32 -3.52 -12.78
C LEU A 76 1.39 -2.42 -12.71
N VAL A 77 2.22 -2.30 -13.75
CA VAL A 77 3.23 -1.24 -13.83
C VAL A 77 2.58 0.12 -14.04
N GLU A 78 1.57 0.20 -14.89
CA GLU A 78 0.79 1.42 -15.17
C GLU A 78 0.14 1.96 -13.89
N GLU A 79 -0.64 1.15 -13.16
CA GLU A 79 -1.28 1.59 -11.91
C GLU A 79 -0.24 2.04 -10.86
N CYS A 80 0.95 1.40 -10.83
CA CYS A 80 2.02 1.81 -9.93
C CYS A 80 2.58 3.19 -10.31
N CYS A 81 2.70 3.49 -11.60
CA CYS A 81 3.10 4.81 -12.08
C CYS A 81 2.03 5.86 -11.79
N GLU A 82 0.74 5.54 -11.99
CA GLU A 82 -0.36 6.47 -11.70
C GLU A 82 -0.46 6.79 -10.20
N VAL A 83 -0.24 5.80 -9.32
CA VAL A 83 -0.10 6.05 -7.87
C VAL A 83 1.05 7.03 -7.58
N ILE A 84 2.20 6.88 -8.24
CA ILE A 84 3.36 7.77 -8.05
C ILE A 84 3.00 9.19 -8.52
N ASP A 85 2.41 9.32 -9.71
CA ASP A 85 2.03 10.61 -10.29
C ASP A 85 1.01 11.35 -9.39
N ALA A 86 0.03 10.63 -8.84
CA ALA A 86 -0.94 11.19 -7.89
C ALA A 86 -0.28 11.70 -6.60
N ILE A 87 0.74 10.98 -6.09
CA ILE A 87 1.54 11.43 -4.93
C ILE A 87 2.31 12.70 -5.27
N GLU A 88 3.00 12.74 -6.41
CA GLU A 88 3.79 13.90 -6.84
C GLU A 88 2.92 15.14 -7.02
N ARG A 89 1.69 14.96 -7.50
CA ARG A 89 0.70 16.02 -7.67
C ARG A 89 -0.03 16.42 -6.38
N ASN A 90 0.19 15.70 -5.27
CA ASN A 90 -0.57 15.85 -4.02
C ASN A 90 -2.09 15.75 -4.24
N ASP A 91 -2.53 14.92 -5.19
CA ASP A 91 -3.94 14.74 -5.53
C ASP A 91 -4.53 13.58 -4.72
N ALA A 92 -5.19 13.91 -3.60
CA ALA A 92 -5.77 12.90 -2.72
C ALA A 92 -6.97 12.15 -3.33
N ALA A 93 -7.62 12.71 -4.35
CA ALA A 93 -8.75 12.06 -5.01
C ALA A 93 -8.24 11.01 -5.99
N GLU A 94 -7.30 11.41 -6.85
CA GLU A 94 -6.61 10.53 -7.80
C GLU A 94 -5.86 9.42 -7.04
N LEU A 95 -5.11 9.76 -5.99
CA LEU A 95 -4.39 8.76 -5.18
C LEU A 95 -5.32 7.67 -4.63
N LYS A 96 -6.55 8.02 -4.25
CA LYS A 96 -7.53 7.06 -3.76
C LYS A 96 -8.03 6.13 -4.87
N GLU A 97 -8.19 6.65 -6.08
CA GLU A 97 -8.59 5.90 -7.28
C GLU A 97 -7.49 4.91 -7.65
N GLU A 98 -6.25 5.40 -7.82
CA GLU A 98 -5.12 4.57 -8.26
C GLU A 98 -4.71 3.51 -7.23
N LEU A 99 -4.82 3.80 -5.92
CA LEU A 99 -4.65 2.76 -4.89
C LEU A 99 -5.73 1.68 -4.97
N GLY A 100 -6.93 2.02 -5.44
CA GLY A 100 -8.01 1.09 -5.71
C GLY A 100 -7.68 0.18 -6.90
N ASP A 101 -7.17 0.75 -7.98
CA ASP A 101 -6.82 0.00 -9.19
C ASP A 101 -5.58 -0.87 -8.98
N LEU A 102 -4.58 -0.38 -8.25
CA LEU A 102 -3.44 -1.21 -7.81
C LEU A 102 -3.91 -2.38 -6.91
N LEU A 103 -4.90 -2.17 -6.03
CA LEU A 103 -5.50 -3.23 -5.24
C LEU A 103 -6.27 -4.23 -6.11
N LEU A 104 -6.96 -3.77 -7.16
CA LEU A 104 -7.62 -4.64 -8.14
C LEU A 104 -6.62 -5.59 -8.81
N GLN A 105 -5.42 -5.12 -9.15
CA GLN A 105 -4.38 -5.97 -9.72
C GLN A 105 -3.96 -7.11 -8.77
N VAL A 106 -3.86 -6.85 -7.47
CA VAL A 106 -3.57 -7.89 -6.45
C VAL A 106 -4.70 -8.92 -6.35
N LEU A 107 -5.95 -8.46 -6.38
CA LEU A 107 -7.13 -9.31 -6.29
C LEU A 107 -7.28 -10.20 -7.54
N MET A 108 -7.12 -9.63 -8.73
CA MET A 108 -7.21 -10.36 -10.01
C MET A 108 -6.15 -11.45 -10.10
N GLN A 109 -4.89 -11.13 -9.77
CA GLN A 109 -3.81 -12.13 -9.75
C GLN A 109 -4.05 -13.22 -8.72
N SER A 110 -4.50 -12.87 -7.50
CA SER A 110 -4.82 -13.85 -6.45
C SER A 110 -5.99 -14.76 -6.86
N GLN A 111 -6.99 -14.21 -7.56
CA GLN A 111 -8.12 -14.96 -8.07
C GLN A 111 -7.70 -15.94 -9.19
N ILE A 112 -6.82 -15.52 -10.11
CA ILE A 112 -6.22 -16.40 -11.12
C ILE A 112 -5.43 -17.54 -10.46
N CYS A 113 -4.62 -17.24 -9.44
CA CYS A 113 -3.87 -18.26 -8.70
C CYS A 113 -4.79 -19.24 -7.95
N THR A 114 -5.91 -18.74 -7.41
CA THR A 114 -6.94 -19.57 -6.78
C THR A 114 -7.56 -20.52 -7.79
N GLU A 115 -7.91 -20.04 -8.99
CA GLU A 115 -8.45 -20.84 -10.09
C GLU A 115 -7.46 -21.91 -10.58
N GLN A 116 -6.16 -21.64 -10.48
CA GLN A 116 -5.09 -22.57 -10.82
C GLN A 116 -4.73 -23.54 -9.68
N GLY A 117 -5.33 -23.37 -8.49
CA GLY A 117 -5.04 -24.21 -7.32
C GLY A 117 -3.64 -24.00 -6.72
N THR A 118 -3.01 -22.84 -6.94
CA THR A 118 -1.65 -22.56 -6.45
C THR A 118 -1.64 -21.91 -5.07
N PHE A 119 -2.32 -20.76 -4.92
CA PHE A 119 -2.53 -20.08 -3.64
C PHE A 119 -3.75 -19.17 -3.71
N THR A 120 -4.24 -18.75 -2.55
CA THR A 120 -5.40 -17.88 -2.38
C THR A 120 -5.02 -16.47 -1.94
N LEU A 121 -5.96 -15.52 -2.07
CA LEU A 121 -5.82 -14.19 -1.46
C LEU A 121 -5.58 -14.26 0.06
N ALA A 122 -6.19 -15.24 0.74
CA ALA A 122 -5.98 -15.43 2.18
C ALA A 122 -4.52 -15.81 2.49
N ASP A 123 -3.89 -16.64 1.65
CA ASP A 123 -2.47 -16.99 1.80
C ASP A 123 -1.56 -15.77 1.60
N VAL A 124 -1.87 -14.91 0.62
CA VAL A 124 -1.15 -13.65 0.38
C VAL A 124 -1.22 -12.74 1.60
N ILE A 125 -2.43 -12.51 2.14
CA ILE A 125 -2.66 -11.65 3.31
C ILE A 125 -1.97 -12.25 4.54
N HIS A 126 -2.11 -13.56 4.76
CA HIS A 126 -1.49 -14.24 5.90
C HIS A 126 0.03 -14.14 5.86
N SER A 127 0.64 -14.44 4.69
CA SER A 127 2.08 -14.34 4.48
C SER A 127 2.60 -12.92 4.70
N LEU A 128 1.90 -11.90 4.18
CA LEU A 128 2.25 -10.50 4.41
C LEU A 128 2.17 -10.14 5.89
N ASN A 129 1.08 -10.50 6.59
CA ASN A 129 0.89 -10.17 8.00
C ASN A 129 1.95 -10.83 8.88
N GLN A 130 2.24 -12.12 8.68
CA GLN A 130 3.30 -12.83 9.42
C GLN A 130 4.68 -12.19 9.19
N LYS A 131 5.00 -11.82 7.94
CA LYS A 131 6.23 -11.10 7.60
C LYS A 131 6.32 -9.77 8.34
N LEU A 132 5.23 -8.99 8.37
CA LEU A 132 5.21 -7.69 9.05
C LEU A 132 5.37 -7.83 10.56
N ILE A 133 4.65 -8.75 11.21
CA ILE A 133 4.80 -9.02 12.65
C ILE A 133 6.24 -9.41 12.98
N ARG A 134 6.80 -10.39 12.26
CA ARG A 134 8.15 -10.91 12.51
C ARG A 134 9.24 -9.86 12.31
N ARG A 135 9.11 -8.99 11.31
CA ARG A 135 10.13 -7.94 11.01
C ARG A 135 9.96 -6.66 11.82
N HIS A 136 8.93 -6.57 12.67
CA HIS A 136 8.74 -5.47 13.63
C HIS A 136 8.72 -5.96 15.08
N PRO A 137 9.79 -6.62 15.56
CA PRO A 137 9.85 -7.06 16.96
C PRO A 137 9.89 -5.89 17.95
N HIS A 138 10.14 -4.67 17.47
CA HIS A 138 10.04 -3.45 18.26
C HIS A 138 8.61 -2.94 18.46
N VAL A 139 7.64 -3.48 17.70
CA VAL A 139 6.21 -3.19 17.86
C VAL A 139 5.47 -4.40 18.47
N PHE A 140 5.79 -5.60 18.02
CA PHE A 140 5.04 -6.83 18.35
C PHE A 140 5.81 -7.83 19.23
N GLY A 141 7.01 -7.48 19.69
CA GLY A 141 7.84 -8.33 20.54
C GLY A 141 8.59 -7.53 21.60
N ASP A 142 9.73 -8.06 22.03
CA ASP A 142 10.46 -7.54 23.21
C ASP A 142 11.67 -6.64 22.87
N ARG A 143 11.83 -6.24 21.60
CA ARG A 143 12.91 -5.30 21.23
C ARG A 143 12.40 -3.86 21.33
N SER A 144 13.31 -2.89 21.42
CA SER A 144 12.97 -1.48 21.25
C SER A 144 13.64 -0.91 20.00
N ALA A 145 13.03 0.11 19.43
CA ALA A 145 13.62 0.96 18.40
C ALA A 145 13.08 2.38 18.61
N ASP A 146 13.97 3.29 18.98
CA ASP A 146 13.61 4.67 19.33
C ASP A 146 13.74 5.62 18.13
N THR A 147 14.39 5.17 17.05
CA THR A 147 14.57 5.95 15.82
C THR A 147 14.22 5.14 14.56
N PRO A 148 13.83 5.80 13.46
CA PRO A 148 13.60 5.14 12.17
C PRO A 148 14.80 4.33 11.69
N GLU A 149 16.03 4.80 11.93
CA GLU A 149 17.27 4.11 11.55
C GLU A 149 17.43 2.79 12.33
N GLN A 150 17.11 2.79 13.63
CA GLN A 150 17.12 1.58 14.44
C GLN A 150 16.05 0.58 14.01
N ALA A 151 14.84 1.07 13.67
CA ALA A 151 13.76 0.25 13.14
C ALA A 151 14.15 -0.38 11.79
N LEU A 152 14.77 0.40 10.89
CA LEU A 152 15.26 -0.06 9.60
C LEU A 152 16.39 -1.09 9.74
N ALA A 153 17.35 -0.85 10.64
CA ALA A 153 18.43 -1.80 10.92
C ALA A 153 17.88 -3.14 11.43
N THR A 154 16.87 -3.11 12.30
CA THR A 154 16.17 -4.31 12.77
C THR A 154 15.48 -5.04 11.62
N TRP A 155 14.75 -4.32 10.76
CA TRP A 155 14.08 -4.89 9.59
C TRP A 155 15.05 -5.62 8.65
N GLU A 156 16.17 -4.99 8.30
CA GLU A 156 17.18 -5.59 7.42
C GLU A 156 17.90 -6.76 8.08
N SER A 157 18.17 -6.72 9.38
CA SER A 157 18.75 -7.84 10.14
C SER A 157 17.85 -9.08 10.10
N VAL A 158 16.55 -8.93 10.40
CA VAL A 158 15.59 -10.05 10.35
C VAL A 158 15.47 -10.58 8.92
N LYS A 159 15.34 -9.69 7.93
CA LYS A 159 15.29 -10.06 6.50
C LYS A 159 16.53 -10.82 6.03
N HIS A 160 17.72 -10.50 6.55
CA HIS A 160 18.94 -11.24 6.23
C HIS A 160 18.91 -12.66 6.82
N SER A 161 18.50 -12.81 8.08
CA SER A 161 18.39 -14.13 8.73
C SER A 161 17.39 -15.08 8.05
N GLU A 162 16.34 -14.55 7.40
CA GLU A 162 15.38 -15.37 6.64
C GLU A 162 15.97 -15.95 5.33
N LYS A 163 16.98 -15.29 4.75
CA LYS A 163 17.63 -15.73 3.49
C LYS A 163 18.76 -16.74 3.70
N SER A 164 19.18 -16.90 4.95
CA SER A 164 20.21 -17.85 5.37
C SER A 164 19.60 -18.78 6.41
N PRO A 165 18.84 -19.82 6.01
CA PRO A 165 18.36 -20.79 6.98
C PRO A 165 19.57 -21.43 7.68
N PRO A 166 19.51 -21.67 9.00
CA PRO A 166 20.57 -22.40 9.68
C PRO A 166 20.73 -23.79 9.01
N SER A 167 21.97 -24.11 8.68
CA SER A 167 22.43 -25.38 8.10
C SER A 167 22.14 -26.57 9.01
#